data_AF-A0A3B6CHE1-F1
#
_entry.id   AF-A0A3B6CHE1-F1
#
_cell.length_a   1.000
_cell.length_b   1.000
_cell.length_c   1.000
_cell.angle_alpha   90.00
_cell.angle_beta   90.00
_cell.angle_gamma   90.00
#
_symmetry.space_group_name_H-M   'P 1'
#
loop_
_entity.id
_entity.type
_entity.pdbx_description
1 polymer ?
#
loop_
_entity_poly.entity_id
_entity_poly.type
_entity_poly.pdbx_seq_one_letter_code
_entity_poly.pdbx_strand_id
1 'polypeptide(L)'
;MDGASAGDGGSASGGGRWYTGMSSDNIKGLVLAISSSLFIGASFIIKKKGLKKAASSSGGVRAGVGGYSYLYEPLWWVGMITMVVGEVANFVAYAFAPAILVTPLGALSIIISAVLAHVMLREKLHIFGILGCVLCVVGSTTIVLHAPQERQIESVTEVWDLATEPAFMCYVAVVLAIVALLVFKFVPLYGQTHVMVYIGVCSLVGSISVMSVKALGIALKLTFSGTNQLIYPQTWAFTMVVISCIITQMNYLNKALDTFNTAVVSPIYYTMFTSLTILASVIMFKDWDRQNPTQIVTEMCGFVTIFSGTFLLHKTKDMADGLSNSSSFRLPTISLARSFKQTDEYSEGVPLRSSDSFRSLH
;
A
#
# COMPACT_ATOMS: atom_id res chain seq x y z
N MET A 1 -19.22 68.39 4.02
CA MET A 1 -19.37 69.35 2.93
C MET A 1 -17.99 69.55 2.33
N ASP A 2 -17.61 69.22 1.11
CA ASP A 2 -18.09 68.46 -0.06
C ASP A 2 -16.82 68.46 -0.95
N GLY A 3 -16.47 67.52 -1.81
CA GLY A 3 -17.19 66.41 -2.40
C GLY A 3 -16.20 65.57 -3.22
N ALA A 4 -16.75 64.52 -3.82
CA ALA A 4 -16.06 63.43 -4.50
C ALA A 4 -15.70 63.70 -5.98
N SER A 5 -14.76 62.87 -6.48
CA SER A 5 -14.93 62.01 -7.68
C SER A 5 -13.97 62.20 -8.87
N ALA A 6 -13.53 61.03 -9.38
CA ALA A 6 -13.04 60.67 -10.72
C ALA A 6 -11.61 61.11 -11.12
N GLY A 7 -10.77 60.29 -11.74
CA GLY A 7 -10.85 58.96 -12.33
C GLY A 7 -9.42 58.58 -12.78
N ASP A 8 -8.98 57.36 -12.49
CA ASP A 8 -8.80 56.25 -13.44
C ASP A 8 -7.71 56.45 -14.52
N GLY A 9 -6.84 55.46 -14.61
CA GLY A 9 -5.63 55.45 -15.43
C GLY A 9 -4.86 54.16 -15.19
N GLY A 10 -5.56 53.03 -15.34
CA GLY A 10 -4.99 51.70 -15.26
C GLY A 10 -3.82 51.49 -16.23
N SER A 11 -2.81 50.77 -15.77
CA SER A 11 -1.88 50.05 -16.63
C SER A 11 -1.76 48.65 -16.07
N ALA A 12 -2.45 47.74 -16.73
CA ALA A 12 -2.43 46.32 -16.49
C ALA A 12 -1.03 45.75 -16.75
N SER A 13 -0.48 45.06 -15.75
CA SER A 13 0.50 44.00 -15.97
C SER A 13 0.06 42.76 -15.19
N GLY A 14 -1.03 42.16 -15.68
CA GLY A 14 -1.43 40.81 -15.33
C GLY A 14 -0.49 39.83 -16.04
N GLY A 15 0.47 39.29 -15.29
CA GLY A 15 1.39 38.28 -15.81
C GLY A 15 2.37 37.81 -14.74
N GLY A 16 2.09 36.66 -14.13
CA GLY A 16 3.12 35.86 -13.46
C GLY A 16 3.29 36.04 -11.94
N ARG A 17 2.21 36.08 -11.16
CA ARG A 17 2.29 36.10 -9.68
C ARG A 17 1.96 34.75 -9.03
N TRP A 18 2.55 33.66 -9.54
CA TRP A 18 2.49 32.34 -8.91
C TRP A 18 3.81 31.92 -8.23
N TYR A 19 4.92 32.59 -8.53
CA TYR A 19 6.26 32.22 -8.03
C TYR A 19 6.77 33.06 -6.85
N THR A 20 6.14 34.21 -6.55
CA THR A 20 6.54 35.09 -5.45
C THR A 20 5.70 34.80 -4.20
N GLY A 21 6.08 33.81 -3.41
CA GLY A 21 5.40 33.56 -2.13
C GLY A 21 5.80 32.32 -1.32
N MET A 22 6.75 31.50 -1.77
CA MET A 22 7.19 30.35 -1.00
C MET A 22 8.45 30.72 -0.20
N SER A 23 8.35 30.78 1.13
CA SER A 23 9.52 30.97 2.02
C SER A 23 10.60 29.92 1.69
N SER A 24 11.89 30.28 1.82
CA SER A 24 13.01 29.36 1.58
C SER A 24 12.88 28.04 2.36
N ASP A 25 12.25 28.08 3.53
CA ASP A 25 11.99 26.89 4.34
C ASP A 25 10.87 26.01 3.77
N ASN A 26 9.81 26.61 3.22
CA ASN A 26 8.77 25.88 2.51
C ASN A 26 9.32 25.17 1.26
N ILE A 27 10.29 25.78 0.56
CA ILE A 27 10.97 25.16 -0.58
C ILE A 27 11.80 23.95 -0.12
N LYS A 28 12.55 24.08 0.99
CA LYS A 28 13.27 22.94 1.58
C LYS A 28 12.32 21.80 1.95
N GLY A 29 11.21 22.12 2.63
CA GLY A 29 10.19 21.13 3.00
C GLY A 29 9.54 20.46 1.77
N LEU A 30 9.27 21.21 0.71
CA LEU A 30 8.77 20.68 -0.56
C LEU A 30 9.74 19.70 -1.21
N VAL A 31 11.03 20.07 -1.34
CA VAL A 31 12.07 19.20 -1.92
C VAL A 31 12.23 17.93 -1.09
N LEU A 32 12.23 18.07 0.24
CA LEU A 32 12.30 16.93 1.15
C LEU A 32 11.09 16.00 1.02
N ALA A 33 9.88 16.54 0.93
CA ALA A 33 8.65 15.76 0.73
C ALA A 33 8.67 14.99 -0.60
N ILE A 34 9.11 15.61 -1.69
CA ILE A 34 9.25 14.94 -2.99
C ILE A 34 10.32 13.84 -2.92
N SER A 35 11.46 14.11 -2.29
CA SER A 35 12.53 13.12 -2.12
C SER A 35 12.08 11.92 -1.28
N SER A 36 11.33 12.18 -0.20
CA SER A 36 10.68 11.18 0.63
C SER A 36 9.77 10.28 -0.21
N SER A 37 8.86 10.87 -0.98
CA SER A 37 7.95 10.13 -1.85
C SER A 37 8.67 9.28 -2.89
N LEU A 38 9.82 9.76 -3.41
CA LEU A 38 10.67 8.98 -4.30
C LEU A 38 11.27 7.76 -3.59
N PHE A 39 11.85 7.95 -2.40
CA PHE A 39 12.43 6.85 -1.63
C PHE A 39 11.38 5.82 -1.20
N ILE A 40 10.24 6.28 -0.66
CA ILE A 40 9.13 5.41 -0.27
C ILE A 40 8.60 4.65 -1.49
N GLY A 41 8.33 5.33 -2.60
CA GLY A 41 7.86 4.69 -3.84
C GLY A 41 8.83 3.65 -4.40
N ALA A 42 10.12 3.98 -4.46
CA ALA A 42 11.17 3.07 -4.91
C ALA A 42 11.33 1.86 -3.98
N SER A 43 11.17 2.06 -2.66
CA SER A 43 11.32 1.00 -1.66
C SER A 43 10.39 -0.18 -1.91
N PHE A 44 9.14 0.05 -2.32
CA PHE A 44 8.18 -1.02 -2.62
C PHE A 44 8.64 -1.90 -3.78
N ILE A 45 9.23 -1.29 -4.80
CA ILE A 45 9.72 -1.96 -6.01
C ILE A 45 10.98 -2.75 -5.72
N ILE A 46 11.91 -2.16 -4.96
CA ILE A 46 13.15 -2.83 -4.54
C ILE A 46 12.81 -4.03 -3.62
N LYS A 47 11.91 -3.85 -2.63
CA LYS A 47 11.44 -4.93 -1.77
C LYS A 47 10.84 -6.07 -2.59
N LYS A 48 9.96 -5.77 -3.56
CA LYS A 48 9.39 -6.81 -4.42
C LYS A 48 10.42 -7.52 -5.28
N LYS A 49 11.42 -6.81 -5.83
CA LYS A 49 12.53 -7.48 -6.53
C LYS A 49 13.32 -8.38 -5.59
N GLY A 50 13.58 -7.95 -4.36
CA GLY A 50 14.20 -8.77 -3.32
C GLY A 50 13.39 -10.03 -3.02
N LEU A 51 12.07 -9.89 -2.84
CA LEU A 51 11.16 -11.02 -2.62
C LEU A 51 11.19 -12.02 -3.78
N LYS A 52 11.09 -11.54 -5.03
CA LYS A 52 11.17 -12.38 -6.23
C LYS A 52 12.52 -13.10 -6.35
N LYS A 53 13.62 -12.42 -6.06
CA LYS A 53 14.96 -13.00 -6.10
C LYS A 53 15.14 -14.07 -5.03
N ALA A 54 14.71 -13.79 -3.79
CA ALA A 54 14.74 -14.76 -2.70
C ALA A 54 13.90 -16.01 -2.99
N ALA A 55 12.77 -15.85 -3.70
CA ALA A 55 11.93 -16.95 -4.16
C ALA A 55 12.56 -17.81 -5.27
N SER A 56 13.51 -17.28 -6.04
CA SER A 56 14.20 -18.01 -7.11
C SER A 56 15.51 -18.68 -6.67
N SER A 57 16.00 -18.36 -5.48
CA SER A 57 17.18 -19.01 -4.89
C SER A 57 16.88 -20.47 -4.52
N SER A 58 17.86 -21.36 -4.68
CA SER A 58 17.72 -22.79 -4.36
C SER A 58 17.29 -22.99 -2.89
N GLY A 59 16.09 -23.54 -2.68
CA GLY A 59 15.48 -23.73 -1.35
C GLY A 59 14.71 -22.52 -0.82
N GLY A 60 14.56 -21.44 -1.60
CA GLY A 60 13.82 -20.24 -1.24
C GLY A 60 12.31 -20.47 -1.21
N VAL A 61 11.70 -20.32 -0.03
CA VAL A 61 10.24 -20.38 0.11
C VAL A 61 9.67 -18.97 -0.07
N ARG A 62 8.69 -18.84 -0.97
CA ARG A 62 8.03 -17.57 -1.28
C ARG A 62 7.35 -16.96 -0.06
N ALA A 63 7.44 -15.64 0.08
CA ALA A 63 6.74 -14.92 1.13
C ALA A 63 5.22 -15.10 1.04
N GLY A 64 4.67 -15.14 -0.18
CA GLY A 64 3.23 -15.34 -0.42
C GLY A 64 2.69 -16.60 0.29
N VAL A 65 3.41 -17.72 0.21
CA VAL A 65 3.02 -18.99 0.86
C VAL A 65 3.46 -19.10 2.33
N GLY A 66 4.09 -18.06 2.88
CA GLY A 66 4.51 -18.00 4.29
C GLY A 66 5.99 -18.30 4.55
N GLY A 67 6.83 -18.33 3.52
CA GLY A 67 8.27 -18.44 3.67
C GLY A 67 8.95 -17.13 4.12
N TYR A 68 10.09 -17.26 4.79
CA TYR A 68 10.88 -16.13 5.29
C TYR A 68 12.26 -15.99 4.62
N SER A 69 12.47 -16.65 3.48
CA SER A 69 13.77 -16.68 2.77
C SER A 69 14.27 -15.30 2.33
N TYR A 70 13.36 -14.33 2.20
CA TYR A 70 13.71 -12.94 1.85
C TYR A 70 14.54 -12.22 2.90
N LEU A 71 14.57 -12.68 4.16
CA LEU A 71 15.40 -12.10 5.21
C LEU A 71 16.91 -12.25 4.94
N TYR A 72 17.28 -13.25 4.13
CA TYR A 72 18.67 -13.48 3.71
C TYR A 72 19.04 -12.72 2.43
N GLU A 73 18.06 -12.15 1.71
CA GLU A 73 18.32 -11.47 0.45
C GLU A 73 18.70 -10.00 0.69
N PRO A 74 19.93 -9.57 0.37
CA PRO A 74 20.38 -8.19 0.64
C PRO A 74 19.54 -7.14 -0.09
N LEU A 75 19.02 -7.48 -1.28
CA LEU A 75 18.17 -6.56 -2.05
C LEU A 75 16.88 -6.20 -1.30
N TRP A 76 16.32 -7.12 -0.50
CA TRP A 76 15.15 -6.82 0.33
C TRP A 76 15.49 -5.82 1.43
N TRP A 77 16.65 -5.97 2.08
CA TRP A 77 17.14 -5.04 3.10
C TRP A 77 17.44 -3.65 2.53
N VAL A 78 18.00 -3.56 1.32
CA VAL A 78 18.16 -2.27 0.62
C VAL A 78 16.79 -1.59 0.48
N GLY A 79 15.75 -2.34 0.11
CA GLY A 79 14.38 -1.83 0.05
C GLY A 79 13.88 -1.33 1.40
N MET A 80 14.11 -2.08 2.49
CA MET A 80 13.73 -1.66 3.85
C MET A 80 14.47 -0.40 4.31
N ILE A 81 15.78 -0.32 4.10
CA ILE A 81 16.58 0.85 4.47
C ILE A 81 16.11 2.08 3.67
N THR A 82 15.84 1.91 2.36
CA THR A 82 15.32 2.99 1.52
C THR A 82 13.97 3.51 2.04
N MET A 83 13.09 2.62 2.50
CA MET A 83 11.83 3.01 3.14
C MET A 83 12.07 3.84 4.40
N VAL A 84 12.95 3.39 5.30
CA VAL A 84 13.28 4.12 6.54
C VAL A 84 13.84 5.51 6.24
N VAL A 85 14.76 5.63 5.27
CA VAL A 85 15.30 6.94 4.84
C VAL A 85 14.19 7.85 4.31
N GLY A 86 13.26 7.30 3.52
CA GLY A 86 12.10 8.03 3.03
C GLY A 86 11.21 8.54 4.17
N GLU A 87 10.86 7.71 5.14
CA GLU A 87 10.07 8.10 6.31
C GLU A 87 10.76 9.18 7.17
N VAL A 88 12.08 9.08 7.36
CA VAL A 88 12.85 10.13 8.05
C VAL A 88 12.81 11.44 7.26
N ALA A 89 13.01 11.40 5.94
CA ALA A 89 12.89 12.59 5.09
C ALA A 89 11.48 13.19 5.14
N ASN A 90 10.44 12.35 5.20
CA ASN A 90 9.05 12.77 5.37
C ASN A 90 8.85 13.53 6.67
N PHE A 91 9.36 12.97 7.77
CA PHE A 91 9.29 13.59 9.09
C PHE A 91 9.98 14.96 9.11
N VAL A 92 11.18 15.04 8.53
CA VAL A 92 11.92 16.31 8.42
C VAL A 92 11.16 17.31 7.53
N ALA A 93 10.47 16.86 6.47
CA ALA A 93 9.65 17.75 5.63
C ALA A 93 8.55 18.45 6.42
N TYR A 94 7.89 17.77 7.37
CA TYR A 94 6.89 18.37 8.26
C TYR A 94 7.47 19.43 9.21
N ALA A 95 8.78 19.42 9.47
CA ALA A 95 9.42 20.47 10.27
C ALA A 95 9.65 21.77 9.48
N PHE A 96 9.70 21.69 8.14
CA PHE A 96 10.02 22.83 7.27
C PHE A 96 8.85 23.32 6.41
N ALA A 97 7.83 22.50 6.19
CA ALA A 97 6.66 22.84 5.41
C ALA A 97 5.35 22.46 6.14
N PRO A 98 4.27 23.21 5.90
CA PRO A 98 2.97 22.92 6.52
C PRO A 98 2.42 21.57 6.04
N ALA A 99 1.73 20.86 6.94
CA ALA A 99 1.19 19.54 6.65
C ALA A 99 0.29 19.50 5.40
N ILE A 100 -0.51 20.55 5.16
CA ILE A 100 -1.38 20.62 3.98
C ILE A 100 -0.62 20.55 2.63
N LEU A 101 0.67 20.90 2.63
CA LEU A 101 1.54 20.76 1.47
C LEU A 101 2.21 19.39 1.43
N VAL A 102 2.69 18.89 2.57
CA VAL A 102 3.46 17.63 2.64
C VAL A 102 2.57 16.40 2.44
N THR A 103 1.37 16.35 3.04
CA THR A 103 0.55 15.14 3.04
C THR A 103 0.05 14.73 1.64
N PRO A 104 -0.42 15.65 0.76
CA PRO A 104 -0.74 15.31 -0.63
C PRO A 104 0.44 14.77 -1.42
N LEU A 105 1.65 15.28 -1.14
CA LEU A 105 2.87 14.81 -1.81
C LEU A 105 3.21 13.37 -1.41
N GLY A 106 2.75 12.88 -0.26
CA GLY A 106 2.85 11.47 0.11
C GLY A 106 2.19 10.55 -0.92
N ALA A 107 1.09 10.98 -1.56
CA ALA A 107 0.42 10.22 -2.61
C ALA A 107 1.26 10.15 -3.92
N LEU A 108 2.25 11.02 -4.12
CA LEU A 108 3.20 10.90 -5.25
C LEU A 108 4.01 9.61 -5.17
N SER A 109 4.25 9.07 -3.97
CA SER A 109 4.98 7.80 -3.79
C SER A 109 4.28 6.63 -4.51
N ILE A 110 2.94 6.71 -4.64
CA ILE A 110 2.11 5.72 -5.35
C ILE A 110 2.32 5.82 -6.86
N ILE A 111 2.38 7.05 -7.39
CA ILE A 111 2.63 7.27 -8.82
C ILE A 111 4.04 6.80 -9.16
N ILE A 112 5.02 7.16 -8.34
CA ILE A 112 6.42 6.74 -8.49
C ILE A 112 6.53 5.22 -8.44
N SER A 113 5.89 4.57 -7.46
CA SER A 113 5.91 3.11 -7.36
C SER A 113 5.23 2.46 -8.56
N ALA A 114 4.11 2.99 -9.06
CA ALA A 114 3.41 2.48 -10.24
C ALA A 114 4.24 2.60 -11.52
N VAL A 115 4.85 3.77 -11.77
CA VAL A 115 5.74 4.00 -12.91
C VAL A 115 6.95 3.08 -12.85
N LEU A 116 7.56 2.97 -11.67
CA LEU A 116 8.76 2.16 -11.48
C LEU A 116 8.44 0.66 -11.53
N ALA A 117 7.24 0.23 -11.13
CA ALA A 117 6.75 -1.14 -11.36
C ALA A 117 6.64 -1.45 -12.86
N HIS A 118 6.08 -0.54 -13.65
CA HIS A 118 5.97 -0.70 -15.10
C HIS A 118 7.35 -0.80 -15.76
N VAL A 119 8.30 0.07 -15.38
CA VAL A 119 9.65 0.10 -15.98
C VAL A 119 10.52 -1.07 -15.49
N MET A 120 10.62 -1.27 -14.17
CA MET A 120 11.60 -2.19 -13.57
C MET A 120 11.10 -3.63 -13.41
N LEU A 121 9.79 -3.85 -13.24
CA LEU A 121 9.19 -5.19 -13.12
C LEU A 121 8.49 -5.63 -14.41
N ARG A 122 8.40 -4.74 -15.42
CA ARG A 122 7.64 -4.97 -16.67
C ARG A 122 6.19 -5.39 -16.42
N GLU A 123 5.63 -4.94 -15.31
CA GLU A 123 4.24 -5.20 -14.94
C GLU A 123 3.35 -4.29 -15.81
N LYS A 124 2.62 -4.89 -16.75
CA LYS A 124 1.72 -4.15 -17.64
C LYS A 124 0.45 -3.77 -16.87
N LEU A 125 0.07 -2.50 -16.99
CA LEU A 125 -1.15 -1.98 -16.41
C LEU A 125 -2.09 -1.53 -17.51
N HIS A 126 -3.28 -2.11 -17.54
CA HIS A 126 -4.31 -1.71 -18.50
C HIS A 126 -4.77 -0.27 -18.20
N ILE A 127 -5.29 0.45 -19.21
CA ILE A 127 -5.75 1.85 -19.10
C ILE A 127 -6.68 2.05 -17.90
N PHE A 128 -7.61 1.11 -17.71
CA PHE A 128 -8.49 1.09 -16.55
C PHE A 128 -7.70 1.02 -15.23
N GLY A 129 -6.64 0.25 -15.10
CA GLY A 129 -5.91 0.19 -13.83
C GLY A 129 -5.19 1.50 -13.53
N ILE A 130 -4.74 2.23 -14.57
CA ILE A 130 -4.20 3.60 -14.42
C ILE A 130 -5.30 4.53 -13.90
N LEU A 131 -6.49 4.48 -14.49
CA LEU A 131 -7.65 5.25 -14.01
C LEU A 131 -7.98 4.93 -12.55
N GLY A 132 -7.94 3.65 -12.17
CA GLY A 132 -8.14 3.21 -10.80
C GLY A 132 -7.09 3.78 -9.83
N CYS A 133 -5.81 3.76 -10.21
CA CYS A 133 -4.73 4.39 -9.44
C CYS A 133 -4.95 5.91 -9.28
N VAL A 134 -5.32 6.60 -10.36
CA VAL A 134 -5.61 8.04 -10.33
C VAL A 134 -6.78 8.33 -9.39
N LEU A 135 -7.87 7.57 -9.48
CA LEU A 135 -9.02 7.71 -8.56
C LEU A 135 -8.62 7.46 -7.10
N CYS A 136 -7.79 6.45 -6.82
CA CYS A 136 -7.27 6.20 -5.46
C CYS A 136 -6.44 7.37 -4.93
N VAL A 137 -5.54 7.93 -5.75
CA VAL A 137 -4.70 9.10 -5.40
C VAL A 137 -5.55 10.35 -5.16
N VAL A 138 -6.50 10.63 -6.06
CA VAL A 138 -7.40 11.78 -5.93
C VAL A 138 -8.24 11.64 -4.67
N GLY A 139 -8.90 10.48 -4.48
CA GLY A 139 -9.74 10.25 -3.31
C GLY A 139 -8.96 10.33 -1.99
N SER A 140 -7.76 9.73 -1.91
CA SER A 140 -6.94 9.82 -0.69
C SER A 140 -6.46 11.24 -0.41
N THR A 141 -6.10 11.99 -1.45
CA THR A 141 -5.69 13.39 -1.30
C THR A 141 -6.86 14.25 -0.83
N THR A 142 -8.06 14.05 -1.37
CA THR A 142 -9.28 14.74 -0.92
C THR A 142 -9.57 14.49 0.54
N ILE A 143 -9.51 13.23 1.01
CA ILE A 143 -9.70 12.90 2.43
C ILE A 143 -8.65 13.62 3.29
N VAL A 144 -7.37 13.47 2.93
CA VAL A 144 -6.26 14.07 3.67
C VAL A 144 -6.37 15.59 3.79
N LEU A 145 -6.76 16.28 2.71
CA LEU A 145 -6.85 17.73 2.69
C LEU A 145 -8.01 18.28 3.53
N HIS A 146 -9.07 17.48 3.73
CA HIS A 146 -10.25 17.88 4.48
C HIS A 146 -10.33 17.26 5.88
N ALA A 147 -9.37 16.38 6.21
CA ALA A 147 -9.22 15.78 7.52
C ALA A 147 -9.16 16.86 8.62
N PRO A 148 -9.77 16.60 9.78
CA PRO A 148 -9.80 17.57 10.88
C PRO A 148 -8.37 17.82 11.37
N GLN A 149 -8.11 19.05 11.82
CA GLN A 149 -6.82 19.36 12.43
C GLN A 149 -6.65 18.55 13.70
N GLU A 150 -5.54 17.81 13.77
CA GLU A 150 -5.23 16.99 14.94
C GLU A 150 -5.04 17.86 16.19
N ARG A 151 -5.71 17.48 17.28
CA ARG A 151 -5.53 18.11 18.58
C ARG A 151 -4.07 17.98 19.03
N GLN A 152 -3.44 19.08 19.42
CA GLN A 152 -2.12 19.06 20.03
C GLN A 152 -2.26 18.47 21.45
N ILE A 153 -1.77 17.24 21.62
CA ILE A 153 -1.73 16.58 22.92
C ILE A 153 -0.29 16.62 23.42
N GLU A 154 -0.13 17.14 24.64
CA GLU A 154 1.18 17.37 25.24
C GLU A 154 1.54 16.35 26.32
N SER A 155 0.67 15.38 26.63
CA SER A 155 0.94 14.36 27.65
C SER A 155 0.62 12.93 27.19
N VAL A 156 1.49 11.98 27.56
CA VAL A 156 1.27 10.53 27.34
C VAL A 156 0.07 10.02 28.12
N THR A 157 -0.19 10.58 29.31
CA THR A 157 -1.34 10.19 30.13
C THR A 157 -2.66 10.61 29.47
N GLU A 158 -2.71 11.79 28.85
CA GLU A 158 -3.89 12.23 28.10
C GLU A 158 -4.17 11.29 26.91
N VAL A 159 -3.13 10.87 26.18
CA VAL A 159 -3.29 9.88 25.10
C VAL A 159 -3.73 8.53 25.65
N TRP A 160 -3.21 8.11 26.80
CA TRP A 160 -3.61 6.86 27.45
C TRP A 160 -5.08 6.87 27.87
N ASP A 161 -5.56 7.98 28.44
CA ASP A 161 -6.95 8.14 28.86
C ASP A 161 -7.89 8.11 27.65
N LEU A 162 -7.52 8.80 26.56
CA LEU A 162 -8.24 8.76 25.28
C LEU A 162 -8.23 7.36 24.65
N ALA A 163 -7.11 6.64 24.74
CA ALA A 163 -6.99 5.27 24.24
C ALA A 163 -7.79 4.25 25.08
N THR A 164 -7.95 4.49 26.38
CA THR A 164 -8.70 3.60 27.28
C THR A 164 -10.20 3.88 27.26
N GLU A 165 -10.61 4.93 26.55
CA GLU A 165 -12.00 5.31 26.47
C GLU A 165 -12.86 4.28 25.73
N PRO A 166 -14.10 4.01 26.16
CA PRO A 166 -14.94 2.95 25.59
C PRO A 166 -15.12 3.02 24.07
N ALA A 167 -15.16 4.21 23.48
CA ALA A 167 -15.29 4.36 22.03
C ALA A 167 -14.07 3.81 21.27
N PHE A 168 -12.85 4.20 21.68
CA PHE A 168 -11.63 3.72 21.04
C PHE A 168 -11.36 2.25 21.37
N MET A 169 -11.65 1.81 22.60
CA MET A 169 -11.55 0.40 22.98
C MET A 169 -12.50 -0.48 22.16
N CYS A 170 -13.73 -0.01 21.89
CA CYS A 170 -14.66 -0.68 20.98
C CYS A 170 -14.08 -0.76 19.56
N TYR A 171 -13.54 0.34 19.04
CA TYR A 171 -12.86 0.35 17.74
C TYR A 171 -11.73 -0.68 17.68
N VAL A 172 -10.82 -0.69 18.67
CA VAL A 172 -9.71 -1.67 18.74
C VAL A 172 -10.24 -3.10 18.81
N ALA A 173 -11.27 -3.38 19.62
CA ALA A 173 -11.87 -4.70 19.71
C ALA A 173 -12.47 -5.16 18.38
N VAL A 174 -13.21 -4.28 17.68
CA VAL A 174 -13.77 -4.56 16.35
C VAL A 174 -12.65 -4.80 15.34
N VAL A 175 -11.61 -3.97 15.33
CA VAL A 175 -10.46 -4.13 14.44
C VAL A 175 -9.76 -5.48 14.69
N LEU A 176 -9.49 -5.83 15.94
CA LEU A 176 -8.87 -7.11 16.29
C LEU A 176 -9.75 -8.31 15.90
N ALA A 177 -11.07 -8.20 16.07
CA ALA A 177 -12.01 -9.24 15.65
C ALA A 177 -12.03 -9.42 14.12
N ILE A 178 -12.05 -8.31 13.36
CA ILE A 178 -11.97 -8.36 11.89
C ILE A 178 -10.63 -8.91 11.44
N VAL A 179 -9.52 -8.47 12.05
CA VAL A 179 -8.17 -8.99 11.75
C VAL A 179 -8.11 -10.48 12.04
N ALA A 180 -8.61 -10.96 13.18
CA ALA A 180 -8.64 -12.38 13.51
C ALA A 180 -9.47 -13.17 12.48
N LEU A 181 -10.65 -12.68 12.10
CA LEU A 181 -11.48 -13.28 11.05
C LEU A 181 -10.74 -13.32 9.70
N LEU A 182 -10.09 -12.23 9.31
CA LEU A 182 -9.33 -12.18 8.06
C LEU A 182 -8.16 -13.18 8.10
N VAL A 183 -7.41 -13.23 9.20
CA VAL A 183 -6.22 -14.09 9.34
C VAL A 183 -6.58 -15.57 9.44
N PHE A 184 -7.58 -15.95 10.24
CA PHE A 184 -7.89 -17.36 10.47
C PHE A 184 -8.81 -17.97 9.41
N LYS A 185 -9.73 -17.19 8.83
CA LYS A 185 -10.68 -17.69 7.81
C LYS A 185 -10.32 -17.28 6.40
N PHE A 186 -10.06 -15.99 6.15
CA PHE A 186 -9.97 -15.49 4.77
C PHE A 186 -8.57 -15.62 4.17
N VAL A 187 -7.50 -15.50 4.95
CA VAL A 187 -6.13 -15.70 4.49
C VAL A 187 -5.91 -17.10 3.90
N PRO A 188 -6.32 -18.22 4.56
CA PRO A 188 -6.12 -19.54 3.98
C PRO A 188 -7.00 -19.80 2.75
N LEU A 189 -8.20 -19.23 2.68
CA LEU A 189 -9.16 -19.48 1.59
C LEU A 189 -8.97 -18.55 0.38
N TYR A 190 -8.67 -17.28 0.63
CA TYR A 190 -8.77 -16.19 -0.35
C TYR A 190 -7.53 -15.28 -0.39
N GLY A 191 -6.53 -15.50 0.48
CA GLY A 191 -5.37 -14.62 0.57
C GLY A 191 -4.55 -14.53 -0.72
N GLN A 192 -4.45 -15.64 -1.46
CA GLN A 192 -3.71 -15.69 -2.73
C GLN A 192 -4.51 -15.20 -3.94
N THR A 193 -5.84 -15.06 -3.82
CA THR A 193 -6.72 -14.66 -4.92
C THR A 193 -7.17 -13.20 -4.82
N HIS A 194 -7.45 -12.72 -3.60
CA HIS A 194 -7.96 -11.37 -3.35
C HIS A 194 -6.98 -10.52 -2.54
N VAL A 195 -6.40 -9.51 -3.20
CA VAL A 195 -5.45 -8.54 -2.61
C VAL A 195 -5.96 -7.86 -1.34
N MET A 196 -7.28 -7.66 -1.25
CA MET A 196 -7.93 -7.02 -0.10
C MET A 196 -7.70 -7.74 1.22
N VAL A 197 -7.52 -9.06 1.21
CA VAL A 197 -7.38 -9.82 2.45
C VAL A 197 -6.06 -9.46 3.14
N TYR A 198 -4.94 -9.51 2.42
CA TYR A 198 -3.63 -9.15 2.99
C TYR A 198 -3.52 -7.66 3.30
N ILE A 199 -3.99 -6.81 2.38
CA ILE A 199 -3.92 -5.36 2.57
C ILE A 199 -4.88 -4.86 3.64
N GLY A 200 -6.04 -5.49 3.80
CA GLY A 200 -6.98 -5.21 4.88
C GLY A 200 -6.36 -5.49 6.25
N VAL A 201 -5.75 -6.66 6.45
CA VAL A 201 -5.04 -6.99 7.71
C VAL A 201 -3.93 -5.98 7.99
N CYS A 202 -3.08 -5.69 6.99
CA CYS A 202 -1.99 -4.74 7.13
C CYS A 202 -2.50 -3.33 7.49
N SER A 203 -3.56 -2.86 6.84
CA SER A 203 -4.09 -1.51 7.04
C SER A 203 -4.81 -1.35 8.39
N LEU A 204 -5.56 -2.36 8.82
CA LEU A 204 -6.27 -2.39 10.10
C LEU A 204 -5.31 -2.40 11.29
N VAL A 205 -4.28 -3.26 11.23
CA VAL A 205 -3.23 -3.28 12.26
C VAL A 205 -2.39 -2.00 12.18
N GLY A 206 -2.21 -1.46 10.98
CA GLY A 206 -1.53 -0.19 10.73
C GLY A 206 -2.18 1.00 11.41
N SER A 207 -3.52 1.13 11.37
CA SER A 207 -4.20 2.27 12.00
C SER A 207 -3.99 2.30 13.52
N ILE A 208 -4.04 1.14 14.19
CA ILE A 208 -3.71 1.00 15.62
C ILE A 208 -2.25 1.37 15.87
N SER A 209 -1.35 0.92 15.00
CA SER A 209 0.09 1.24 15.08
C SER A 209 0.34 2.74 15.01
N VAL A 210 -0.32 3.48 14.10
CA VAL A 210 -0.12 4.92 13.95
C VAL A 210 -0.54 5.66 15.22
N MET A 211 -1.70 5.32 15.79
CA MET A 211 -2.16 5.92 17.05
C MET A 211 -1.18 5.64 18.19
N SER A 212 -0.63 4.42 18.27
CA SER A 212 0.36 4.04 19.28
C SER A 212 1.70 4.75 19.07
N VAL A 213 2.16 4.90 17.82
CA VAL A 213 3.38 5.66 17.50
C VAL A 213 3.24 7.14 17.88
N LYS A 214 2.06 7.74 17.70
CA LYS A 214 1.81 9.12 18.17
C LYS A 214 2.02 9.25 19.68
N ALA A 215 1.48 8.32 20.48
CA ALA A 215 1.69 8.28 21.92
C ALA A 215 3.19 8.18 22.28
N LEU A 216 3.92 7.30 21.59
CA LEU A 216 5.37 7.14 21.78
C LEU A 216 6.17 8.37 21.35
N GLY A 217 5.77 9.04 20.26
CA GLY A 217 6.40 10.26 19.79
C GLY A 217 6.29 11.38 20.82
N ILE A 218 5.12 11.53 21.45
CA ILE A 218 4.90 12.47 22.56
C ILE A 218 5.76 12.07 23.77
N ALA A 219 5.78 10.78 24.14
CA ALA A 219 6.60 10.28 25.24
C ALA A 219 8.09 10.57 25.05
N LEU A 220 8.62 10.32 23.86
CA LEU A 220 10.01 10.59 23.51
C LEU A 220 10.31 12.09 23.54
N LYS A 221 9.43 12.93 22.96
CA LYS A 221 9.57 14.39 22.99
C LYS A 221 9.67 14.91 24.42
N LEU A 222 8.76 14.49 25.30
CA LEU A 222 8.76 14.88 26.72
C LEU A 222 9.98 14.37 27.49
N THR A 223 10.46 13.17 27.13
CA THR A 223 11.68 12.57 27.70
C THR A 223 12.91 13.39 27.34
N PHE A 224 13.05 13.80 26.08
CA PHE A 224 14.15 14.68 25.65
C PHE A 224 14.04 16.10 26.22
N SER A 225 12.82 16.58 26.51
CA SER A 225 12.60 17.85 27.22
C SER A 225 12.86 17.79 28.74
N GLY A 226 13.32 16.65 29.28
CA GLY A 226 13.76 16.51 30.68
C GLY A 226 12.77 15.84 31.64
N THR A 227 11.57 15.44 31.17
CA THR A 227 10.62 14.66 31.97
C THR A 227 10.62 13.21 31.52
N ASN A 228 11.25 12.32 32.29
CA ASN A 228 11.46 10.93 31.86
C ASN A 228 10.15 10.12 31.76
N GLN A 229 9.54 10.08 30.58
CA GLN A 229 8.29 9.34 30.33
C GLN A 229 8.52 7.83 30.13
N LEU A 230 9.77 7.38 30.02
CA LEU A 230 10.12 5.97 29.83
C LEU A 230 9.97 5.13 31.11
N ILE A 231 9.81 5.79 32.26
CA ILE A 231 9.54 5.12 33.55
C ILE A 231 8.09 4.60 33.58
N TYR A 232 7.18 5.24 32.85
CA TYR A 232 5.76 4.90 32.88
C TYR A 232 5.47 3.60 32.13
N PRO A 233 4.72 2.65 32.73
CA PRO A 233 4.36 1.39 32.08
C PRO A 233 3.52 1.59 30.81
N GLN A 234 2.78 2.69 30.70
CA GLN A 234 1.98 3.06 29.53
C GLN A 234 2.84 3.15 28.26
N THR A 235 4.03 3.75 28.36
CA THR A 235 4.97 3.90 27.23
C THR A 235 5.43 2.54 26.72
N TRP A 236 5.69 1.58 27.61
CA TRP A 236 6.07 0.22 27.24
C TRP A 236 4.91 -0.57 26.63
N ALA A 237 3.68 -0.37 27.12
CA ALA A 237 2.49 -0.96 26.53
C ALA A 237 2.31 -0.51 25.06
N PHE A 238 2.37 0.80 24.79
CA PHE A 238 2.34 1.32 23.40
C PHE A 238 3.50 0.80 22.56
N THR A 239 4.70 0.67 23.14
CA THR A 239 5.88 0.12 22.44
C THR A 239 5.65 -1.32 21.99
N MET A 240 5.11 -2.18 22.87
CA MET A 240 4.78 -3.56 22.54
C MET A 240 3.70 -3.66 21.44
N VAL A 241 2.70 -2.79 21.49
CA VAL A 241 1.67 -2.70 20.44
C VAL A 241 2.31 -2.30 19.11
N VAL A 242 3.17 -1.28 19.09
CA VAL A 242 3.85 -0.85 17.86
C VAL A 242 4.73 -1.96 17.26
N ILE A 243 5.54 -2.64 18.08
CA ILE A 243 6.42 -3.72 17.59
C ILE A 243 5.59 -4.86 17.00
N SER A 244 4.56 -5.33 17.70
CA SER A 244 3.68 -6.41 17.21
C SER A 244 2.94 -6.01 15.93
N CYS A 245 2.49 -4.75 15.85
CA CYS A 245 1.84 -4.21 14.65
C CYS A 245 2.80 -4.12 13.46
N ILE A 246 4.04 -3.65 13.65
CA ILE A 246 5.04 -3.53 12.58
C ILE A 246 5.39 -4.91 12.02
N ILE A 247 5.62 -5.90 12.89
CA ILE A 247 5.93 -7.28 12.46
C ILE A 247 4.78 -7.84 11.62
N THR A 248 3.55 -7.68 12.11
CA THR A 248 2.34 -8.15 11.41
C THR A 248 2.16 -7.44 10.07
N GLN A 249 2.27 -6.11 10.05
CA GLN A 249 2.18 -5.30 8.83
C GLN A 249 3.21 -5.73 7.79
N MET A 250 4.47 -5.88 8.20
CA MET A 250 5.55 -6.29 7.30
C MET A 250 5.28 -7.67 6.70
N ASN A 251 4.82 -8.64 7.49
CA ASN A 251 4.52 -9.98 7.02
C ASN A 251 3.42 -9.97 5.94
N TYR A 252 2.28 -9.34 6.21
CA TYR A 252 1.16 -9.31 5.27
C TYR A 252 1.43 -8.43 4.05
N LEU A 253 2.17 -7.33 4.20
CA LEU A 253 2.60 -6.51 3.07
C LEU A 253 3.56 -7.28 2.16
N ASN A 254 4.52 -8.02 2.72
CA ASN A 254 5.43 -8.86 1.93
C ASN A 254 4.67 -9.98 1.20
N LYS A 255 3.68 -10.61 1.85
CA LYS A 255 2.77 -11.57 1.21
C LYS A 255 2.03 -10.93 0.03
N ALA A 256 1.47 -9.74 0.22
CA ALA A 256 0.75 -9.03 -0.84
C ALA A 256 1.66 -8.64 -2.02
N LEU A 257 2.88 -8.14 -1.75
CA LEU A 257 3.84 -7.75 -2.78
C LEU A 257 4.40 -8.94 -3.56
N ASP A 258 4.57 -10.08 -2.90
CA ASP A 258 5.04 -11.31 -3.56
C ASP A 258 3.96 -11.93 -4.47
N THR A 259 2.69 -11.87 -4.05
CA THR A 259 1.57 -12.49 -4.77
C THR A 259 0.96 -11.59 -5.86
N PHE A 260 0.81 -10.28 -5.62
CA PHE A 260 0.03 -9.39 -6.48
C PHE A 260 0.88 -8.32 -7.19
N ASN A 261 0.33 -7.73 -8.26
CA ASN A 261 0.96 -6.63 -8.99
C ASN A 261 1.13 -5.41 -8.07
N THR A 262 2.34 -4.83 -8.01
CA THR A 262 2.62 -3.75 -7.05
C THR A 262 1.88 -2.48 -7.36
N ALA A 263 1.64 -2.23 -8.64
CA ALA A 263 0.93 -1.05 -9.06
C ALA A 263 -0.58 -1.13 -8.76
N VAL A 264 -1.09 -2.30 -8.33
CA VAL A 264 -2.41 -2.45 -7.71
C VAL A 264 -2.30 -2.41 -6.19
N VAL A 265 -1.30 -3.09 -5.62
CA VAL A 265 -1.09 -3.17 -4.16
C VAL A 265 -0.82 -1.81 -3.52
N SER A 266 0.06 -1.00 -4.11
CA SER A 266 0.51 0.27 -3.51
C SER A 266 -0.62 1.31 -3.37
N PRO A 267 -1.46 1.56 -4.40
CA PRO A 267 -2.61 2.46 -4.24
C PRO A 267 -3.61 1.94 -3.20
N ILE A 268 -4.01 0.67 -3.29
CA ILE A 268 -5.01 0.10 -2.38
C ILE A 268 -4.52 0.15 -0.93
N TYR A 269 -3.24 -0.19 -0.69
CA TYR A 269 -2.63 -0.14 0.63
C TYR A 269 -2.64 1.28 1.19
N TYR A 270 -2.07 2.23 0.45
CA TYR A 270 -2.00 3.63 0.90
C TYR A 270 -3.39 4.15 1.26
N THR A 271 -4.36 3.89 0.40
CA THR A 271 -5.72 4.35 0.57
C THR A 271 -6.42 3.72 1.77
N MET A 272 -6.46 2.38 1.87
CA MET A 272 -7.09 1.68 3.00
C MET A 272 -6.42 2.05 4.33
N PHE A 273 -5.09 2.11 4.36
CA PHE A 273 -4.31 2.49 5.52
C PHE A 273 -4.64 3.93 5.97
N THR A 274 -4.63 4.88 5.04
CA THR A 274 -4.92 6.30 5.33
C THR A 274 -6.34 6.45 5.86
N SER A 275 -7.32 5.86 5.17
CA SER A 275 -8.73 5.85 5.56
C SER A 275 -8.96 5.30 6.97
N LEU A 276 -8.40 4.13 7.29
CA LEU A 276 -8.55 3.52 8.61
C LEU A 276 -7.81 4.29 9.70
N THR A 277 -6.66 4.87 9.37
CA THR A 277 -5.88 5.72 10.29
C THR A 277 -6.63 6.99 10.66
N ILE A 278 -7.26 7.65 9.68
CA ILE A 278 -8.08 8.83 9.93
C ILE A 278 -9.29 8.46 10.78
N LEU A 279 -9.99 7.36 10.45
CA LEU A 279 -11.09 6.86 11.26
C LEU A 279 -10.66 6.58 12.71
N ALA A 280 -9.52 5.91 12.92
CA ALA A 280 -8.97 5.67 14.25
C ALA A 280 -8.68 6.99 15.00
N SER A 281 -8.10 7.96 14.30
CA SER A 281 -7.76 9.29 14.85
C SER A 281 -9.01 10.06 15.27
N VAL A 282 -10.05 10.10 14.43
CA VAL A 282 -11.33 10.79 14.73
C VAL A 282 -12.01 10.16 15.95
N ILE A 283 -12.02 8.83 16.05
CA ILE A 283 -12.60 8.12 17.20
C ILE A 283 -11.79 8.38 18.47
N MET A 284 -10.45 8.31 18.38
CA MET A 284 -9.59 8.45 19.56
C MET A 284 -9.61 9.88 20.12
N PHE A 285 -9.56 10.90 19.27
CA PHE A 285 -9.50 12.30 19.70
C PHE A 285 -10.88 12.97 19.87
N LYS A 286 -11.96 12.25 19.53
CA LYS A 286 -13.35 12.74 19.52
C LYS A 286 -13.54 14.03 18.74
N ASP A 287 -12.82 14.20 17.63
CA ASP A 287 -12.93 15.42 16.81
C ASP A 287 -14.24 15.51 16.00
N TRP A 288 -15.22 14.61 16.22
CA TRP A 288 -16.51 14.58 15.52
C TRP A 288 -17.31 15.88 15.67
N ASP A 289 -17.33 16.47 16.87
CA ASP A 289 -18.10 17.69 17.15
C ASP A 289 -17.50 18.96 16.53
N ARG A 290 -16.24 18.89 16.06
CA ARG A 290 -15.53 20.02 15.43
C ARG A 290 -15.55 19.97 13.90
N GLN A 291 -16.01 18.87 13.30
CA GLN A 291 -16.04 18.75 11.85
C GLN A 291 -17.18 19.54 11.25
N ASN A 292 -16.85 20.41 10.29
CA ASN A 292 -17.86 21.09 9.50
C ASN A 292 -18.61 20.07 8.63
N PRO A 293 -19.93 20.20 8.41
CA PRO A 293 -20.68 19.30 7.54
C PRO A 293 -20.08 19.15 6.14
N THR A 294 -19.46 20.22 5.62
CA THR A 294 -18.74 20.21 4.34
C THR A 294 -17.54 19.27 4.37
N GLN A 295 -16.76 19.24 5.46
CA GLN A 295 -15.61 18.34 5.61
C GLN A 295 -16.05 16.88 5.58
N ILE A 296 -17.12 16.55 6.32
CA ILE A 296 -17.70 15.20 6.36
C ILE A 296 -18.13 14.77 4.95
N VAL A 297 -18.84 15.63 4.21
CA VAL A 297 -19.27 15.33 2.84
C VAL A 297 -18.09 15.13 1.90
N THR A 298 -17.05 15.97 1.99
CA THR A 298 -15.85 15.83 1.15
C THR A 298 -15.03 14.57 1.49
N GLU A 299 -14.94 14.21 2.77
CA GLU A 299 -14.31 12.95 3.20
C GLU A 299 -15.09 11.75 2.65
N MET A 300 -16.42 11.74 2.79
CA MET A 300 -17.29 10.71 2.22
C MET A 300 -17.16 10.60 0.69
N CYS A 301 -17.07 11.73 -0.01
CA CYS A 301 -16.78 11.76 -1.45
C CYS A 301 -15.41 11.13 -1.77
N GLY A 302 -14.39 11.44 -0.97
CA GLY A 302 -13.07 10.83 -1.07
C GLY A 302 -13.14 9.30 -0.90
N PHE A 303 -13.86 8.81 0.11
CA PHE A 303 -14.09 7.37 0.33
C PHE A 303 -14.78 6.70 -0.86
N VAL A 304 -15.83 7.30 -1.41
CA VAL A 304 -16.53 6.76 -2.60
C VAL A 304 -15.61 6.71 -3.82
N THR A 305 -14.79 7.75 -4.02
CA THR A 305 -13.81 7.81 -5.11
C THR A 305 -12.78 6.69 -4.99
N ILE A 306 -12.31 6.44 -3.76
CA ILE A 306 -11.42 5.35 -3.40
C ILE A 306 -12.02 3.97 -3.70
N PHE A 307 -13.27 3.74 -3.27
CA PHE A 307 -13.97 2.47 -3.52
C PHE A 307 -14.14 2.24 -5.02
N SER A 308 -14.46 3.30 -5.76
CA SER A 308 -14.57 3.26 -7.22
C SER A 308 -13.24 2.90 -7.89
N GLY A 309 -12.13 3.55 -7.50
CA GLY A 309 -10.80 3.24 -8.02
C GLY A 309 -10.36 1.81 -7.72
N THR A 310 -10.68 1.35 -6.51
CA THR A 310 -10.38 -0.01 -6.03
C THR A 310 -11.17 -1.09 -6.80
N PHE A 311 -12.47 -0.87 -7.00
CA PHE A 311 -13.31 -1.77 -7.79
C PHE A 311 -12.80 -1.88 -9.23
N LEU A 312 -12.40 -0.75 -9.80
CA LEU A 312 -11.89 -0.68 -11.16
C LEU A 312 -10.55 -1.42 -11.28
N LEU A 313 -9.66 -1.28 -10.30
CA LEU A 313 -8.43 -2.09 -10.19
C LEU A 313 -8.72 -3.59 -10.12
N HIS A 314 -9.71 -4.02 -9.34
CA HIS A 314 -10.10 -5.44 -9.27
C HIS A 314 -10.61 -5.96 -10.62
N LYS A 315 -11.51 -5.21 -11.29
CA LYS A 315 -12.05 -5.60 -12.59
C LYS A 315 -10.98 -5.65 -13.69
N THR A 316 -9.92 -4.85 -13.58
CA THR A 316 -8.82 -4.93 -14.55
C THR A 316 -7.96 -6.16 -14.42
N LYS A 317 -7.81 -6.67 -13.20
CA LYS A 317 -7.18 -7.97 -12.99
C LYS A 317 -8.03 -9.06 -13.65
N ASP A 318 -9.34 -9.06 -13.42
CA ASP A 318 -10.25 -10.07 -14.00
C ASP A 318 -10.25 -10.04 -15.54
N MET A 319 -10.23 -8.84 -16.14
CA MET A 319 -10.12 -8.68 -17.60
C MET A 319 -8.77 -9.15 -18.15
N ALA A 320 -7.66 -8.83 -17.48
CA ALA A 320 -6.33 -9.28 -17.92
C ALA A 320 -6.19 -10.81 -17.85
N ASP A 321 -6.71 -11.42 -16.78
CA ASP A 321 -6.72 -12.88 -16.60
C ASP A 321 -7.60 -13.55 -17.67
N GLY A 322 -8.78 -13.00 -17.97
CA GLY A 322 -9.70 -13.48 -19.01
C GLY A 322 -9.18 -13.33 -20.45
N LEU A 323 -8.43 -12.26 -20.74
CA LEU A 323 -7.79 -12.07 -22.05
C LEU A 323 -6.64 -13.08 -22.26
N SER A 324 -5.89 -13.40 -21.20
CA SER A 324 -4.83 -14.41 -21.24
C SER A 324 -5.41 -15.81 -21.51
N ASN A 325 -6.53 -16.16 -20.88
CA ASN A 325 -7.22 -17.44 -21.11
C ASN A 325 -7.89 -17.56 -22.48
N SER A 326 -8.31 -16.43 -23.10
CA SER A 326 -8.81 -16.44 -24.47
C SER A 326 -7.69 -16.56 -25.51
N SER A 327 -6.47 -16.12 -25.19
CA SER A 327 -5.30 -16.29 -26.07
C SER A 327 -4.73 -17.71 -26.09
N SER A 328 -5.07 -18.54 -25.10
CA SER A 328 -4.78 -19.99 -25.08
C SER A 328 -5.78 -20.85 -25.86
N PHE A 329 -6.80 -20.24 -26.49
CA PHE A 329 -7.75 -20.93 -27.37
C PHE A 329 -7.51 -20.60 -28.87
N ARG A 330 -6.34 -20.98 -29.39
CA ARG A 330 -6.00 -21.11 -30.82
C ARG A 330 -4.80 -22.08 -30.89
N LEU A 331 -4.73 -23.22 -31.58
CA LEU A 331 -5.51 -24.02 -32.53
C LEU A 331 -5.33 -25.50 -32.10
N PRO A 332 -6.25 -26.44 -32.37
CA PRO A 332 -5.87 -27.85 -32.41
C PRO A 332 -4.98 -28.03 -33.65
N THR A 333 -3.68 -28.29 -33.44
CA THR A 333 -2.81 -28.78 -34.50
C THR A 333 -3.41 -30.09 -35.00
N ILE A 334 -4.05 -30.03 -36.17
CA ILE A 334 -4.51 -31.18 -36.93
C ILE A 334 -3.29 -32.10 -37.11
N SER A 335 -3.28 -33.20 -36.38
CA SER A 335 -2.39 -34.34 -36.58
C SER A 335 -2.80 -35.05 -37.88
N LEU A 336 -2.55 -34.43 -39.02
CA LEU A 336 -2.76 -35.03 -40.34
C LEU A 336 -1.61 -34.63 -41.27
N ALA A 337 -0.41 -35.01 -40.86
CA ALA A 337 0.79 -34.96 -41.71
C ALA A 337 1.77 -36.05 -41.25
N ARG A 338 1.34 -37.32 -41.32
CA ARG A 338 2.30 -38.45 -41.27
C ARG A 338 1.85 -39.66 -42.10
N SER A 339 1.01 -39.45 -43.10
CA SER A 339 0.75 -40.40 -44.18
C SER A 339 1.07 -39.71 -45.49
N PHE A 340 2.33 -39.78 -45.92
CA PHE A 340 2.78 -39.93 -47.32
C PHE A 340 4.30 -39.74 -47.37
N LYS A 341 4.95 -40.60 -48.15
CA LYS A 341 6.40 -40.79 -48.35
C LYS A 341 7.13 -41.53 -47.22
N GLN A 342 7.20 -42.85 -47.35
CA GLN A 342 8.42 -43.49 -47.88
C GLN A 342 8.07 -44.90 -48.37
N THR A 343 8.07 -45.07 -49.69
CA THR A 343 8.11 -46.37 -50.37
C THR A 343 9.54 -46.58 -50.84
N ASP A 344 9.93 -47.85 -50.95
CA ASP A 344 11.15 -48.41 -51.55
C ASP A 344 12.39 -48.34 -50.63
N GLU A 345 13.14 -49.40 -50.34
CA GLU A 345 13.23 -50.76 -50.86
C GLU A 345 14.13 -51.57 -49.88
N TYR A 346 13.84 -52.86 -49.67
CA TYR A 346 14.77 -54.01 -49.62
C TYR A 346 14.33 -55.13 -48.65
N SER A 347 14.26 -56.30 -49.29
CA SER A 347 13.85 -57.65 -48.94
C SER A 347 14.48 -58.30 -47.70
N GLU A 348 13.70 -59.07 -46.93
CA GLU A 348 13.77 -60.55 -46.79
C GLU A 348 13.23 -61.08 -45.43
N GLY A 349 12.44 -62.17 -45.47
CA GLY A 349 12.50 -63.23 -44.44
C GLY A 349 11.38 -63.33 -43.39
N VAL A 350 10.32 -64.07 -43.70
CA VAL A 350 9.34 -64.76 -42.82
C VAL A 350 10.03 -66.05 -42.21
N PRO A 351 9.55 -66.83 -41.18
CA PRO A 351 8.28 -66.84 -40.38
C PRO A 351 8.36 -67.12 -38.84
N LEU A 352 7.19 -66.94 -38.18
CA LEU A 352 6.50 -67.76 -37.16
C LEU A 352 7.27 -68.41 -35.98
N ARG A 353 6.81 -68.12 -34.75
CA ARG A 353 6.57 -69.16 -33.71
C ARG A 353 5.51 -68.74 -32.70
N SER A 354 4.39 -69.47 -32.71
CA SER A 354 3.38 -69.56 -31.66
C SER A 354 3.91 -70.36 -30.46
N SER A 355 3.49 -70.01 -29.23
CA SER A 355 3.20 -70.98 -28.16
C SER A 355 2.38 -70.31 -27.06
N ASP A 356 1.11 -70.70 -26.98
CA ASP A 356 0.28 -70.69 -25.78
C ASP A 356 0.95 -71.46 -24.63
N SER A 357 0.80 -70.99 -23.39
CA SER A 357 0.26 -71.81 -22.29
C SER A 357 0.19 -71.06 -20.95
N PHE A 358 -1.05 -70.88 -20.48
CA PHE A 358 -1.56 -71.34 -19.18
C PHE A 358 -0.98 -70.88 -17.83
N ARG A 359 -1.94 -70.41 -17.00
CA ARG A 359 -2.08 -70.60 -15.53
C ARG A 359 -1.03 -69.94 -14.63
N SER A 360 -1.30 -69.60 -13.37
CA SER A 360 -2.47 -69.28 -12.55
C SER A 360 -1.87 -68.99 -11.18
N LEU A 361 -2.39 -67.97 -10.48
CA LEU A 361 -2.50 -67.85 -9.03
C LEU A 361 -1.54 -68.70 -8.15
N HIS A 362 -0.69 -68.00 -7.40
CA HIS A 362 -0.68 -68.15 -5.95
C HIS A 362 -0.27 -66.86 -5.26
#